data_AF-A0A317SZ75-F1
#
_entry.id   AF-A0A317SZ75-F1
#
_cell.length_a   1.000
_cell.length_b   1.000
_cell.length_c   1.000
_cell.angle_alpha   90.00
_cell.angle_beta   90.00
_cell.angle_gamma   90.00
#
_symmetry.space_group_name_H-M   'P 1'
#
loop_
_entity.id
_entity.type
_entity.pdbx_description
1 polymer ?
#
loop_
_entity_poly.entity_id
_entity_poly.type
_entity_poly.pdbx_seq_one_letter_code
_entity_poly.pdbx_strand_id
1 'polypeptide(L)'
;MAMCAFLGPGLGPIVGGFLTEYSGWEYILWFNFIFSASVFATWWLVPESHPQTLLTRKTRELQKRTGIEGLYTEAEKTGLSRSRTFITTVWRPLQLLAFEPIVFFTSLFVSFVWGILYLYLGAYIVVFRTRYGWGEAKAGAAFGGIAIGILLAGSMAGMANKIFVKLSEKYGKNGSFPEGRLPPAMLAALLVPASMFWFAWTGFTHVHWALPVASGIPFGWCMVMLFISFATYASDSFPHIAASIGAANSLLRCLFAMSFPLVTPKLYAKFEPEWAETILASITLLFIPVPFLFWRYGPWLRSKSKFRSRFL
;
A
#
# COMPACT_ATOMS: atom_id res chain seq x y z
N MET A 1 -1.74 -8.94 7.65
CA MET A 1 -0.52 -8.55 6.92
C MET A 1 -0.48 -7.07 6.55
N ALA A 2 -1.50 -6.50 5.89
CA ALA A 2 -1.48 -5.09 5.48
C ALA A 2 -1.27 -4.10 6.65
N MET A 3 -1.91 -4.31 7.81
CA MET A 3 -1.72 -3.44 8.98
C MET A 3 -0.25 -3.32 9.43
N CYS A 4 0.48 -4.44 9.50
CA CYS A 4 1.87 -4.45 9.94
C CYS A 4 2.77 -3.62 9.02
N ALA A 5 2.53 -3.67 7.70
CA ALA A 5 3.31 -2.92 6.73
C ALA A 5 3.00 -1.41 6.73
N PHE A 6 1.78 -1.02 7.10
CA PHE A 6 1.35 0.38 7.11
C PHE A 6 1.62 1.06 8.45
N LEU A 7 1.65 0.31 9.56
CA LEU A 7 2.00 0.85 10.88
C LEU A 7 3.44 1.36 10.95
N GLY A 8 4.36 0.80 10.16
CA GLY A 8 5.78 1.21 10.15
C GLY A 8 5.97 2.72 9.98
N PRO A 9 5.47 3.34 8.88
CA PRO A 9 5.53 4.79 8.70
C PRO A 9 4.80 5.64 9.74
N GLY A 10 3.81 5.09 10.44
CA GLY A 10 3.12 5.80 11.54
C GLY A 10 3.89 5.75 12.86
N LEU A 11 4.46 4.60 13.20
CA LEU A 11 5.21 4.38 14.45
C LEU A 11 6.66 4.85 14.34
N GLY A 12 7.25 4.80 13.15
CA GLY A 12 8.64 5.17 12.89
C GLY A 12 8.98 6.59 13.35
N PRO A 13 8.22 7.62 12.94
CA PRO A 13 8.43 9.00 13.40
C PRO A 13 8.21 9.18 14.90
N ILE A 14 7.31 8.41 15.51
CA ILE A 14 7.06 8.46 16.95
C ILE A 14 8.33 7.97 17.67
N VAL A 15 8.75 6.72 17.41
CA VAL A 15 9.94 6.14 18.04
C VAL A 15 11.19 6.95 17.71
N GLY A 16 11.34 7.36 16.46
CA GLY A 16 12.46 8.18 15.99
C GLY A 16 12.52 9.55 16.68
N GLY A 17 11.39 10.22 16.85
CA GLY A 17 11.33 11.52 17.54
C GLY A 17 11.75 11.42 19.02
N PHE A 18 11.27 10.40 19.73
CA PHE A 18 11.68 10.14 21.12
C PHE A 18 13.17 9.78 21.24
N LEU A 19 13.67 8.87 20.38
CA LEU A 19 15.08 8.49 20.40
C LEU A 19 15.99 9.68 20.09
N THR A 20 15.62 10.51 19.12
CA THR A 20 16.46 11.66 18.73
C THR A 20 16.48 12.74 19.80
N GLU A 21 15.34 13.04 20.43
CA GLU A 21 15.26 14.07 21.48
C GLU A 21 16.02 13.67 22.76
N TYR A 22 15.92 12.41 23.19
CA TYR A 22 16.47 11.96 24.48
C TYR A 22 17.80 11.24 24.42
N SER A 23 18.15 10.61 23.29
CA SER A 23 19.35 9.78 23.17
C SER A 23 20.25 10.21 22.01
N GLY A 24 19.73 10.98 21.05
CA GLY A 24 20.45 11.40 19.84
C GLY A 24 20.18 10.51 18.64
N TRP A 25 20.46 11.04 17.44
CA TRP A 25 20.08 10.42 16.16
C TRP A 25 20.74 9.06 15.90
N GLU A 26 21.92 8.80 16.47
CA GLU A 26 22.65 7.53 16.31
C GLU A 26 21.86 6.33 16.88
N TYR A 27 21.07 6.57 17.92
CA TYR A 27 20.25 5.53 18.54
C TYR A 27 19.11 5.05 17.65
N ILE A 28 18.73 5.81 16.62
CA ILE A 28 17.82 5.34 15.57
C ILE A 28 18.43 4.13 14.84
N LEU A 29 19.73 4.18 14.53
CA LEU A 29 20.43 3.11 13.85
C LEU A 29 20.59 1.88 14.75
N TRP A 30 20.97 2.08 16.01
CA TRP A 30 21.08 1.01 16.99
C TRP A 30 19.73 0.33 17.26
N PHE A 31 18.66 1.12 17.42
CA PHE A 31 17.30 0.59 17.58
C PHE A 31 16.89 -0.25 16.36
N ASN A 32 17.13 0.26 15.15
CA ASN A 32 16.81 -0.48 13.91
C ASN A 32 17.63 -1.78 13.80
N PHE A 33 18.91 -1.74 14.16
CA PHE A 33 19.77 -2.93 14.21
C PHE A 33 19.22 -3.99 15.18
N ILE A 34 18.92 -3.61 16.43
CA ILE A 34 18.41 -4.53 17.46
C ILE A 34 17.05 -5.09 17.07
N PHE A 35 16.15 -4.23 16.57
CA PHE A 35 14.82 -4.64 16.13
C PHE A 35 14.91 -5.61 14.95
N SER A 36 15.71 -5.29 13.93
CA SER A 36 15.92 -6.15 12.76
C SER A 36 16.57 -7.47 13.12
N ALA A 37 17.56 -7.48 14.03
CA ALA A 37 18.20 -8.69 14.52
C ALA A 37 17.21 -9.58 15.30
N SER A 38 16.33 -8.98 16.10
CA SER A 38 15.29 -9.68 16.86
C SER A 38 14.25 -10.32 15.93
N VAL A 39 13.82 -9.60 14.89
CA VAL A 39 12.94 -10.15 13.84
C VAL A 39 13.66 -11.25 13.07
N PHE A 40 14.94 -11.06 12.70
CA PHE A 40 15.74 -12.09 12.02
C PHE A 40 15.91 -13.36 12.86
N ALA A 41 16.03 -13.25 14.18
CA ALA A 41 16.09 -14.41 15.07
C ALA A 41 14.81 -15.27 14.98
N THR A 42 13.65 -14.68 14.68
CA THR A 42 12.40 -15.45 14.48
C THR A 42 12.43 -16.32 13.22
N TRP A 43 13.34 -16.07 12.27
CA TRP A 43 13.51 -16.90 11.07
C TRP A 43 13.72 -18.38 11.41
N TRP A 44 14.47 -18.66 12.48
CA TRP A 44 14.76 -20.02 12.93
C TRP A 44 13.52 -20.80 13.40
N LEU A 45 12.42 -20.09 13.71
CA LEU A 45 11.15 -20.68 14.15
C LEU A 45 10.17 -20.91 13.01
N VAL A 46 10.43 -20.37 11.80
CA VAL A 46 9.48 -20.45 10.68
C VAL A 46 9.82 -21.67 9.80
N PRO A 47 8.94 -22.70 9.76
CA PRO A 47 9.16 -23.83 8.87
C PRO A 47 9.00 -23.40 7.41
N GLU A 48 9.69 -24.12 6.52
CA GLU A 48 9.55 -23.94 5.07
C GLU A 48 8.09 -24.15 4.64
N SER A 49 7.48 -23.11 4.06
CA SER A 49 6.06 -23.08 3.69
C SER A 49 5.84 -22.95 2.19
N HIS A 50 6.89 -22.81 1.37
CA HIS A 50 6.74 -22.64 -0.07
C HIS A 50 6.25 -23.95 -0.74
N PRO A 51 5.01 -24.00 -1.28
CA PRO A 51 4.42 -25.25 -1.76
C PRO A 51 5.23 -25.90 -2.88
N GLN A 52 5.78 -25.12 -3.80
CA GLN A 52 6.57 -25.67 -4.91
C GLN A 52 7.89 -26.29 -4.41
N THR A 53 8.54 -25.70 -3.40
CA THR A 53 9.76 -26.26 -2.81
C THR A 53 9.46 -27.57 -2.08
N LEU A 54 8.37 -27.61 -1.31
CA LEU A 54 7.91 -28.80 -0.62
C LEU A 54 7.51 -29.92 -1.59
N LEU A 55 6.78 -29.58 -2.67
CA LEU A 55 6.44 -30.50 -3.75
C LEU A 55 7.69 -31.05 -4.43
N THR A 56 8.65 -30.19 -4.79
CA THR A 56 9.92 -30.60 -5.40
C THR A 56 10.70 -31.56 -4.47
N ARG A 57 10.75 -31.27 -3.17
CA ARG A 57 11.39 -32.16 -2.18
C ARG A 57 10.68 -33.51 -2.12
N LYS A 58 9.34 -33.54 -2.05
CA LYS A 58 8.55 -34.78 -2.05
C LYS A 58 8.70 -35.58 -3.35
N THR A 59 8.71 -34.91 -4.50
CA THR A 59 8.88 -35.56 -5.81
C THR A 59 10.26 -36.22 -5.91
N ARG A 60 11.33 -35.54 -5.45
CA ARG A 60 12.67 -36.13 -5.38
C ARG A 60 12.75 -37.32 -4.42
N GLU A 61 12.05 -37.25 -3.29
CA GLU A 61 11.99 -38.36 -2.35
C GLU A 61 11.24 -39.58 -2.94
N LEU A 62 10.13 -39.34 -3.65
CA LEU A 62 9.37 -40.36 -4.35
C LEU A 62 10.18 -41.02 -5.48
N GLN A 63 10.92 -40.24 -6.27
CA GLN A 63 11.84 -40.75 -7.30
C GLN A 63 12.86 -41.73 -6.70
N LYS A 64 13.47 -41.35 -5.56
CA LYS A 64 14.43 -42.20 -4.85
C LYS A 64 13.83 -43.51 -4.31
N ARG A 65 12.56 -43.48 -3.87
CA ARG A 65 11.88 -44.66 -3.29
C ARG A 65 11.32 -45.61 -4.35
N THR A 66 10.88 -45.10 -5.50
CA THR A 66 10.18 -45.89 -6.52
C THR A 66 11.06 -46.27 -7.71
N GLY A 67 12.20 -45.61 -7.91
CA GLY A 67 13.06 -45.85 -9.07
C GLY A 67 12.44 -45.39 -10.41
N ILE A 68 11.29 -44.70 -10.38
CA ILE A 68 10.61 -44.21 -11.57
C ILE A 68 11.26 -42.89 -12.01
N GLU A 69 12.10 -42.96 -13.04
CA GLU A 69 12.66 -41.80 -13.73
C GLU A 69 11.57 -41.19 -14.64
N GLY A 70 11.00 -40.05 -14.24
CA GLY A 70 9.94 -39.37 -15.01
C GLY A 70 8.92 -38.57 -14.21
N LEU A 71 9.00 -38.60 -12.88
CA LEU A 71 8.18 -37.76 -12.00
C LEU A 71 8.70 -36.32 -12.02
N TYR A 72 8.01 -35.41 -12.70
CA TYR A 72 8.37 -33.99 -12.73
C TYR A 72 7.28 -33.15 -12.09
N THR A 73 7.67 -32.12 -11.34
CA THR A 73 6.73 -31.08 -10.90
C THR A 73 6.39 -30.12 -12.07
N GLU A 74 5.24 -29.45 -12.04
CA GLU A 74 4.92 -28.42 -13.07
C GLU A 74 5.98 -27.32 -13.16
N ALA A 75 6.63 -27.01 -12.04
CA ALA A 75 7.75 -26.06 -11.96
C ALA A 75 9.02 -26.57 -12.68
N GLU A 76 9.27 -27.89 -12.67
CA GLU A 76 10.38 -28.50 -13.41
C GLU A 76 10.05 -28.67 -14.90
N LYS A 77 8.79 -28.98 -15.25
CA LYS A 77 8.31 -29.05 -16.64
C LYS A 77 8.41 -27.72 -17.38
N THR A 78 8.26 -26.60 -16.68
CA THR A 78 8.23 -25.28 -17.32
C THR A 78 9.61 -24.74 -17.71
N GLY A 79 10.71 -25.32 -17.22
CA GLY A 79 12.07 -25.13 -17.76
C GLY A 79 12.44 -23.68 -18.13
N LEU A 80 11.93 -22.69 -17.39
CA LEU A 80 12.08 -21.30 -17.81
C LEU A 80 13.53 -20.88 -17.54
N SER A 81 14.25 -20.56 -18.61
CA SER A 81 15.60 -19.98 -18.52
C SER A 81 15.62 -18.83 -17.51
N ARG A 82 16.53 -18.88 -16.52
CA ARG A 82 16.60 -17.90 -15.41
C ARG A 82 16.61 -16.45 -15.91
N SER A 83 17.26 -16.19 -17.06
CA SER A 83 17.30 -14.87 -17.69
C SER A 83 15.95 -14.47 -18.30
N ARG A 84 15.23 -15.39 -18.95
CA ARG A 84 13.86 -15.13 -19.44
C ARG A 84 12.90 -14.91 -18.29
N THR A 85 12.96 -15.70 -17.22
CA THR A 85 12.14 -15.51 -16.02
C THR A 85 12.37 -14.12 -15.42
N PHE A 86 13.63 -13.71 -15.28
CA PHE A 86 14.00 -12.39 -14.78
C PHE A 86 13.44 -11.25 -15.66
N ILE A 87 13.69 -11.31 -16.97
CA ILE A 87 13.18 -10.32 -17.94
C ILE A 87 11.66 -10.27 -17.88
N THR A 88 10.98 -11.42 -17.86
CA THR A 88 9.52 -11.45 -17.75
C THR A 88 9.00 -10.91 -16.42
N THR A 89 9.73 -11.10 -15.33
CA THR A 89 9.32 -10.64 -13.99
C THR A 89 9.42 -9.12 -13.87
N VAL A 90 10.40 -8.49 -14.52
CA VAL A 90 10.58 -7.03 -14.53
C VAL A 90 9.70 -6.36 -15.59
N TRP A 91 9.60 -6.96 -16.78
CA TRP A 91 8.93 -6.35 -17.92
C TRP A 91 7.40 -6.45 -17.83
N ARG A 92 6.85 -7.54 -17.28
CA ARG A 92 5.39 -7.72 -17.17
C ARG A 92 4.73 -6.64 -16.30
N PRO A 93 5.24 -6.29 -15.11
CA PRO A 93 4.68 -5.18 -14.32
C PRO A 93 4.61 -3.86 -15.09
N LEU A 94 5.66 -3.50 -15.83
CA LEU A 94 5.70 -2.28 -16.64
C LEU A 94 4.66 -2.32 -17.77
N GLN A 95 4.52 -3.46 -18.45
CA GLN A 95 3.49 -3.65 -19.47
C GLN A 95 2.08 -3.53 -18.88
N LEU A 96 1.83 -4.10 -17.70
CA LEU A 96 0.53 -3.97 -17.03
C LEU A 96 0.22 -2.52 -16.67
N LEU A 97 1.21 -1.77 -16.19
CA LEU A 97 1.03 -0.33 -15.93
C LEU A 97 0.75 0.47 -17.21
N ALA A 98 1.37 0.13 -18.33
CA ALA A 98 1.18 0.86 -19.59
C ALA A 98 -0.11 0.48 -20.34
N PHE A 99 -0.51 -0.78 -20.28
CA PHE A 99 -1.55 -1.33 -21.16
C PHE A 99 -2.82 -1.79 -20.46
N GLU A 100 -2.84 -1.93 -19.14
CA GLU A 100 -4.03 -2.32 -18.38
C GLU A 100 -4.56 -1.15 -17.54
N PRO A 101 -5.60 -0.43 -18.01
CA PRO A 101 -6.12 0.76 -17.33
C PRO A 101 -6.55 0.50 -15.88
N ILE A 102 -7.12 -0.68 -15.61
CA ILE A 102 -7.52 -1.05 -14.24
C ILE A 102 -6.30 -1.05 -13.33
N VAL A 103 -5.23 -1.73 -13.73
CA VAL A 103 -3.99 -1.83 -12.94
C VAL A 103 -3.33 -0.47 -12.82
N PHE A 104 -3.29 0.31 -13.89
CA PHE A 104 -2.72 1.66 -13.89
C PHE A 104 -3.41 2.60 -12.90
N PHE A 105 -4.73 2.82 -13.03
CA PHE A 105 -5.42 3.81 -12.18
C PHE A 105 -5.53 3.35 -10.71
N THR A 106 -5.72 2.05 -10.46
CA THR A 106 -5.69 1.52 -9.09
C THR A 106 -4.31 1.73 -8.46
N SER A 107 -3.24 1.36 -9.16
CA SER A 107 -1.87 1.51 -8.66
C SER A 107 -1.49 2.97 -8.52
N LEU A 108 -1.86 3.83 -9.47
CA LEU A 108 -1.57 5.26 -9.46
C LEU A 108 -2.23 5.95 -8.26
N PHE A 109 -3.51 5.68 -7.99
CA PHE A 109 -4.20 6.30 -6.87
C PHE A 109 -3.58 5.86 -5.52
N VAL A 110 -3.37 4.55 -5.33
CA VAL A 110 -2.72 4.03 -4.13
C VAL A 110 -1.31 4.60 -3.96
N SER A 111 -0.54 4.68 -5.04
CA SER A 111 0.83 5.19 -5.02
C SER A 111 0.88 6.68 -4.75
N PHE A 112 -0.09 7.46 -5.25
CA PHE A 112 -0.18 8.89 -4.97
C PHE A 112 -0.45 9.13 -3.48
N VAL A 113 -1.45 8.47 -2.88
CA VAL A 113 -1.76 8.58 -1.44
C VAL A 113 -0.57 8.10 -0.60
N TRP A 114 0.13 7.07 -1.04
CA TRP A 114 1.36 6.62 -0.38
C TRP A 114 2.50 7.65 -0.49
N GLY A 115 2.65 8.32 -1.63
CA GLY A 115 3.58 9.44 -1.77
C GLY A 115 3.28 10.57 -0.79
N ILE A 116 1.99 10.90 -0.59
CA ILE A 116 1.55 11.90 0.40
C ILE A 116 1.96 11.50 1.82
N LEU A 117 1.83 10.24 2.21
CA LEU A 117 2.31 9.78 3.52
C LEU A 117 3.82 10.09 3.70
N TYR A 118 4.63 9.85 2.68
CA TYR A 118 6.07 10.14 2.73
C TYR A 118 6.36 11.64 2.71
N LEU A 119 5.53 12.43 2.04
CA LEU A 119 5.58 13.88 2.12
C LEU A 119 5.24 14.38 3.53
N TYR A 120 4.28 13.75 4.22
CA TYR A 120 3.92 14.08 5.59
C TYR A 120 5.08 13.91 6.57
N LEU A 121 6.01 12.97 6.33
CA LEU A 121 7.25 12.83 7.10
C LEU A 121 8.02 14.15 7.21
N GLY A 122 8.01 14.97 6.16
CA GLY A 122 8.55 16.33 6.19
C GLY A 122 7.53 17.39 6.62
N ALA A 123 6.29 17.31 6.11
CA ALA A 123 5.27 18.32 6.36
C ALA A 123 4.93 18.48 7.84
N TYR A 124 4.79 17.38 8.58
CA TYR A 124 4.47 17.39 10.01
C TYR A 124 5.60 18.03 10.81
N ILE A 125 6.86 17.79 10.42
CA ILE A 125 8.02 18.44 11.03
C ILE A 125 7.93 19.95 10.81
N VAL A 126 7.65 20.40 9.59
CA VAL A 126 7.50 21.84 9.28
C VAL A 126 6.35 22.47 10.06
N VAL A 127 5.17 21.85 10.10
CA VAL A 127 4.00 22.40 10.78
C VAL A 127 4.20 22.40 12.31
N PHE A 128 4.55 21.25 12.91
CA PHE A 128 4.59 21.13 14.37
C PHE A 128 5.89 21.68 14.99
N ARG A 129 7.04 21.58 14.33
CA ARG A 129 8.28 22.18 14.86
C ARG A 129 8.37 23.66 14.54
N THR A 130 8.20 24.05 13.28
CA THR A 130 8.45 25.45 12.87
C THR A 130 7.32 26.38 13.31
N ARG A 131 6.04 25.97 13.23
CA ARG A 131 4.91 26.83 13.65
C ARG A 131 4.56 26.67 15.12
N TYR A 132 4.32 25.44 15.57
CA TYR A 132 3.91 25.17 16.97
C TYR A 132 5.08 25.17 17.97
N GLY A 133 6.35 25.21 17.52
CA GLY A 133 7.51 25.24 18.40
C GLY A 133 7.75 23.94 19.17
N TRP A 134 7.27 22.80 18.67
CA TRP A 134 7.43 21.52 19.36
C TRP A 134 8.84 20.94 19.25
N GLY A 135 9.25 20.22 20.30
CA GLY A 135 10.39 19.30 20.28
C GLY A 135 10.18 18.12 19.33
N GLU A 136 11.24 17.34 19.09
CA GLU A 136 11.24 16.26 18.11
C GLU A 136 10.33 15.09 18.50
N ALA A 137 10.26 14.76 19.79
CA ALA A 137 9.39 13.74 20.35
C ALA A 137 7.92 14.11 20.16
N LYS A 138 7.55 15.36 20.48
CA LYS A 138 6.17 15.86 20.32
C LYS A 138 5.78 15.94 18.84
N ALA A 139 6.67 16.41 17.97
CA ALA A 139 6.42 16.45 16.53
C ALA A 139 6.29 15.03 15.93
N GLY A 140 7.12 14.09 16.37
CA GLY A 140 6.99 12.68 16.00
C GLY A 140 5.67 12.06 16.48
N ALA A 141 5.23 12.40 17.69
CA ALA A 141 3.96 11.93 18.26
C ALA A 141 2.72 12.37 17.45
N ALA A 142 2.81 13.44 16.65
CA ALA A 142 1.73 13.86 15.75
C ALA A 142 1.35 12.77 14.71
N PHE A 143 2.29 11.91 14.33
CA PHE A 143 2.00 10.74 13.48
C PHE A 143 1.11 9.69 14.15
N GLY A 144 0.91 9.81 15.47
CA GLY A 144 -0.04 9.01 16.23
C GLY A 144 -1.45 9.04 15.65
N GLY A 145 -1.90 10.19 15.10
CA GLY A 145 -3.18 10.28 14.41
C GLY A 145 -3.28 9.31 13.23
N ILE A 146 -2.25 9.27 12.38
CA ILE A 146 -2.16 8.34 11.25
C ILE A 146 -2.11 6.89 11.73
N ALA A 147 -1.31 6.60 12.77
CA ALA A 147 -1.22 5.26 13.34
C ALA A 147 -2.57 4.76 13.89
N ILE A 148 -3.32 5.61 14.59
CA ILE A 148 -4.68 5.30 15.07
C ILE A 148 -5.61 5.02 13.87
N GLY A 149 -5.56 5.83 12.82
CA GLY A 149 -6.31 5.61 11.59
C GLY A 149 -6.04 4.24 10.95
N ILE A 150 -4.78 3.82 10.91
CA ILE A 150 -4.35 2.53 10.37
C ILE A 150 -4.88 1.35 11.22
N LEU A 151 -4.85 1.49 12.56
CA LEU A 151 -5.41 0.49 13.48
C LEU A 151 -6.92 0.35 13.29
N LEU A 152 -7.64 1.47 13.18
CA LEU A 152 -9.08 1.50 12.91
C LEU A 152 -9.43 0.88 11.56
N ALA A 153 -8.64 1.14 10.52
CA ALA A 153 -8.89 0.52 9.22
C ALA A 153 -8.80 -1.00 9.31
N GLY A 154 -7.77 -1.53 9.96
CA GLY A 154 -7.64 -2.97 9.99
C GLY A 154 -8.62 -3.68 10.94
N SER A 155 -9.13 -3.04 11.99
CA SER A 155 -10.26 -3.59 12.77
C SER A 155 -11.55 -3.62 11.94
N MET A 156 -11.73 -2.65 11.04
CA MET A 156 -12.86 -2.58 10.11
C MET A 156 -12.69 -3.46 8.86
N ALA A 157 -11.50 -4.00 8.58
CA ALA A 157 -11.25 -4.84 7.41
C ALA A 157 -12.12 -6.11 7.40
N GLY A 158 -12.43 -6.67 8.57
CA GLY A 158 -13.38 -7.79 8.68
C GLY A 158 -14.79 -7.43 8.24
N MET A 159 -15.24 -6.20 8.52
CA MET A 159 -16.53 -5.69 8.05
C MET A 159 -16.52 -5.49 6.54
N ALA A 160 -15.44 -4.94 5.97
CA ALA A 160 -15.26 -4.82 4.52
C ALA A 160 -15.36 -6.20 3.84
N ASN A 161 -14.76 -7.24 4.43
CA ASN A 161 -14.87 -8.59 3.90
C ASN A 161 -16.30 -9.16 3.99
N LYS A 162 -17.03 -8.91 5.08
CA LYS A 162 -18.45 -9.30 5.20
C LYS A 162 -19.32 -8.63 4.13
N ILE A 163 -19.08 -7.35 3.84
CA ILE A 163 -19.77 -6.61 2.77
C ILE A 163 -19.48 -7.27 1.41
N PHE A 164 -18.23 -7.60 1.14
CA PHE A 164 -17.83 -8.29 -0.09
C PHE A 164 -18.52 -9.65 -0.25
N VAL A 165 -18.59 -10.47 0.80
CA VAL A 165 -19.26 -11.79 0.74
C VAL A 165 -20.75 -11.62 0.41
N LYS A 166 -21.46 -10.73 1.11
CA LYS A 166 -22.89 -10.47 0.84
C LYS A 166 -23.13 -9.97 -0.58
N LEU A 167 -22.27 -9.10 -1.10
CA LEU A 167 -22.38 -8.61 -2.47
C LEU A 167 -22.08 -9.71 -3.49
N SER A 168 -21.12 -10.57 -3.20
CA SER A 168 -20.76 -11.71 -4.04
C SER A 168 -21.90 -12.74 -4.08
N GLU A 169 -22.57 -13.02 -2.96
CA GLU A 169 -23.76 -13.89 -2.92
C GLU A 169 -24.93 -13.31 -3.72
N LYS A 170 -25.13 -11.98 -3.65
CA LYS A 170 -26.25 -11.31 -4.33
C LYS A 170 -26.05 -11.17 -5.84
N TYR A 171 -24.84 -10.84 -6.28
CA TYR A 171 -24.55 -10.48 -7.68
C TYR A 171 -23.65 -11.48 -8.42
N GLY A 172 -22.99 -12.41 -7.71
CA GLY A 172 -22.03 -13.37 -8.27
C GLY A 172 -22.65 -14.55 -9.01
N LYS A 173 -23.81 -14.35 -9.67
CA LYS A 173 -24.70 -15.37 -10.25
C LYS A 173 -24.06 -16.42 -11.18
N ASN A 174 -22.77 -16.37 -11.51
CA ASN A 174 -21.99 -17.42 -12.19
C ASN A 174 -20.45 -17.19 -12.15
N GLY A 175 -19.89 -16.54 -11.12
CA GLY A 175 -18.44 -16.31 -11.04
C GLY A 175 -17.99 -15.29 -9.99
N SER A 176 -16.69 -14.93 -9.99
CA SER A 176 -16.16 -13.92 -9.07
C SER A 176 -16.77 -12.54 -9.36
N PHE A 177 -17.13 -11.80 -8.30
CA PHE A 177 -17.62 -10.41 -8.36
C PHE A 177 -16.59 -9.45 -7.74
N PRO A 178 -15.48 -9.13 -8.42
CA PRO A 178 -14.42 -8.27 -7.87
C PRO A 178 -14.93 -6.89 -7.48
N GLU A 179 -15.92 -6.34 -8.18
CA GLU A 179 -16.49 -5.02 -7.90
C GLU A 179 -17.00 -4.89 -6.46
N GLY A 180 -17.41 -6.01 -5.82
CA GLY A 180 -17.80 -6.05 -4.42
C GLY A 180 -16.71 -5.62 -3.42
N ARG A 181 -15.44 -5.54 -3.86
CA ARG A 181 -14.30 -5.03 -3.07
C ARG A 181 -14.21 -3.50 -3.04
N LEU A 182 -14.87 -2.80 -3.96
CA LEU A 182 -14.74 -1.35 -4.14
C LEU A 182 -15.54 -0.45 -3.16
N PRO A 183 -16.62 -0.88 -2.47
CA PRO A 183 -17.38 0.03 -1.60
C PRO A 183 -16.55 0.74 -0.52
N PRO A 184 -15.60 0.07 0.19
CA PRO A 184 -14.71 0.77 1.11
C PRO A 184 -13.79 1.78 0.41
N ALA A 185 -13.34 1.49 -0.82
CA ALA A 185 -12.56 2.43 -1.63
C ALA A 185 -13.38 3.64 -2.08
N MET A 186 -14.67 3.48 -2.37
CA MET A 186 -15.56 4.62 -2.72
C MET A 186 -15.68 5.60 -1.56
N LEU A 187 -15.87 5.09 -0.34
CA LEU A 187 -15.91 5.92 0.87
C LEU A 187 -14.54 6.56 1.14
N ALA A 188 -13.47 5.78 1.05
CA ALA A 188 -12.12 6.29 1.26
C ALA A 188 -11.73 7.37 0.22
N ALA A 189 -12.12 7.22 -1.04
CA ALA A 189 -11.80 8.20 -2.08
C ALA A 189 -12.40 9.59 -1.82
N LEU A 190 -13.55 9.67 -1.14
CA LEU A 190 -14.16 10.94 -0.72
C LEU A 190 -13.48 11.49 0.54
N LEU A 191 -13.11 10.61 1.48
CA LEU A 191 -12.51 10.99 2.75
C LEU A 191 -11.04 11.39 2.66
N VAL A 192 -10.25 10.86 1.71
CA VAL A 192 -8.85 11.27 1.49
C VAL A 192 -8.73 12.79 1.29
N PRO A 193 -9.33 13.40 0.26
CA PRO A 193 -9.20 14.84 0.05
C PRO A 193 -9.76 15.64 1.23
N ALA A 194 -10.88 15.20 1.83
CA ALA A 194 -11.43 15.85 3.02
C ALA A 194 -10.43 15.87 4.19
N SER A 195 -9.72 14.76 4.43
CA SER A 195 -8.68 14.68 5.46
C SER A 195 -7.46 15.56 5.15
N MET A 196 -7.09 15.69 3.87
CA MET A 196 -5.97 16.54 3.45
C MET A 196 -6.34 18.03 3.55
N PHE A 197 -7.53 18.44 3.11
CA PHE A 197 -8.00 19.81 3.30
C PHE A 197 -8.16 20.17 4.78
N TRP A 198 -8.62 19.23 5.60
CA TRP A 198 -8.64 19.41 7.05
C TRP A 198 -7.23 19.70 7.57
N PHE A 199 -6.24 18.88 7.24
CA PHE A 199 -4.85 19.13 7.67
C PHE A 199 -4.31 20.48 7.18
N ALA A 200 -4.51 20.80 5.89
CA ALA A 200 -4.04 22.02 5.26
C ALA A 200 -4.49 23.28 6.00
N TRP A 201 -5.77 23.34 6.40
CA TRP A 201 -6.37 24.55 6.99
C TRP A 201 -6.45 24.53 8.52
N THR A 202 -5.91 23.49 9.17
CA THR A 202 -5.83 23.43 10.64
C THR A 202 -4.41 23.48 11.18
N GLY A 203 -3.40 23.53 10.31
CA GLY A 203 -1.97 23.65 10.68
C GLY A 203 -1.51 25.05 11.11
N PHE A 204 -2.40 25.88 11.66
CA PHE A 204 -2.07 27.24 12.12
C PHE A 204 -1.96 27.32 13.64
N THR A 205 -1.08 28.18 14.16
CA THR A 205 -0.82 28.32 15.61
C THR A 205 -2.03 28.76 16.43
N HIS A 206 -3.02 29.43 15.81
CA HIS A 206 -4.26 29.82 16.48
C HIS A 206 -5.26 28.66 16.63
N VAL A 207 -5.03 27.53 15.94
CA VAL A 207 -5.86 26.32 16.02
C VAL A 207 -5.23 25.35 17.00
N HIS A 208 -6.06 24.72 17.84
CA HIS A 208 -5.57 23.72 18.81
C HIS A 208 -4.92 22.54 18.08
N TRP A 209 -3.68 22.20 18.46
CA TRP A 209 -2.84 21.17 17.83
C TRP A 209 -3.53 19.80 17.63
N ALA A 210 -4.52 19.48 18.46
CA ALA A 210 -5.26 18.23 18.35
C ALA A 210 -6.04 18.11 17.02
N LEU A 211 -6.46 19.23 16.42
CA LEU A 211 -7.18 19.24 15.13
C LEU A 211 -6.31 18.75 13.94
N PRO A 212 -5.12 19.32 13.67
CA PRO A 212 -4.25 18.82 12.61
C PRO A 212 -3.67 17.42 12.91
N VAL A 213 -3.58 17.01 14.18
CA VAL A 213 -3.23 15.62 14.50
C VAL A 213 -4.41 14.68 14.20
N ALA A 214 -5.64 15.08 14.56
CA ALA A 214 -6.85 14.28 14.34
C ALA A 214 -7.16 14.08 12.85
N SER A 215 -6.82 15.03 11.96
CA SER A 215 -6.96 14.84 10.52
C SER A 215 -6.11 13.68 9.96
N GLY A 216 -5.06 13.28 10.68
CA GLY A 216 -4.28 12.08 10.36
C GLY A 216 -5.08 10.78 10.50
N ILE A 217 -6.11 10.74 11.35
CA ILE A 217 -6.94 9.55 11.59
C ILE A 217 -7.71 9.14 10.33
N PRO A 218 -8.57 9.99 9.73
CA PRO A 218 -9.25 9.62 8.49
C PRO A 218 -8.26 9.38 7.34
N PHE A 219 -7.15 10.11 7.28
CA PHE A 219 -6.12 9.89 6.25
C PHE A 219 -5.52 8.47 6.34
N GLY A 220 -5.06 8.07 7.53
CA GLY A 220 -4.50 6.73 7.78
C GLY A 220 -5.51 5.63 7.52
N TRP A 221 -6.78 5.85 7.87
CA TRP A 221 -7.86 4.90 7.58
C TRP A 221 -8.06 4.70 6.08
N CYS A 222 -8.19 5.81 5.34
CA CYS A 222 -8.41 5.79 3.90
C CYS A 222 -7.27 5.13 3.15
N MET A 223 -6.04 5.43 3.54
CA MET A 223 -4.83 4.91 2.94
C MET A 223 -4.80 3.36 2.96
N VAL A 224 -5.15 2.75 4.10
CA VAL A 224 -5.22 1.28 4.24
C VAL A 224 -6.40 0.72 3.46
N MET A 225 -7.57 1.37 3.53
CA MET A 225 -8.78 0.91 2.83
C MET A 225 -8.63 0.93 1.31
N LEU A 226 -8.04 2.00 0.75
CA LEU A 226 -7.72 2.09 -0.67
C LEU A 226 -6.74 0.99 -1.08
N PHE A 227 -5.67 0.79 -0.31
CA PHE A 227 -4.69 -0.25 -0.63
C PHE A 227 -5.32 -1.64 -0.65
N ILE A 228 -6.05 -2.04 0.41
CA ILE A 228 -6.66 -3.37 0.49
C ILE A 228 -7.69 -3.56 -0.62
N SER A 229 -8.59 -2.59 -0.79
CA SER A 229 -9.69 -2.69 -1.76
C SER A 229 -9.19 -2.76 -3.18
N PHE A 230 -8.22 -1.91 -3.57
CA PHE A 230 -7.69 -1.92 -4.93
C PHE A 230 -6.73 -3.08 -5.19
N ALA A 231 -5.89 -3.47 -4.22
CA ALA A 231 -5.02 -4.63 -4.40
C ALA A 231 -5.83 -5.92 -4.56
N THR A 232 -6.90 -6.09 -3.77
CA THR A 232 -7.79 -7.25 -3.91
C THR A 232 -8.64 -7.17 -5.17
N TYR A 233 -9.20 -6.00 -5.52
CA TYR A 233 -9.95 -5.81 -6.76
C TYR A 233 -9.12 -6.13 -8.01
N ALA A 234 -7.90 -5.62 -8.10
CA ALA A 234 -7.03 -5.85 -9.24
C ALA A 234 -6.58 -7.33 -9.32
N SER A 235 -6.30 -7.96 -8.18
CA SER A 235 -5.95 -9.38 -8.11
C SER A 235 -7.12 -10.30 -8.49
N ASP A 236 -8.32 -10.02 -7.97
CA ASP A 236 -9.54 -10.77 -8.27
C ASP A 236 -10.02 -10.55 -9.72
N SER A 237 -9.67 -9.41 -10.32
CA SER A 237 -9.95 -9.10 -11.74
C SER A 237 -9.07 -9.90 -12.70
N PHE A 238 -7.83 -10.22 -12.32
CA PHE A 238 -6.87 -10.98 -13.13
C PHE A 238 -6.05 -11.98 -12.30
N PRO A 239 -6.65 -13.10 -11.85
CA PRO A 239 -6.00 -14.02 -10.92
C PRO A 239 -4.67 -14.61 -11.43
N HIS A 240 -4.58 -14.90 -12.73
CA HIS A 240 -3.39 -15.52 -13.35
C HIS A 240 -2.14 -14.62 -13.35
N ILE A 241 -2.32 -13.30 -13.21
CA ILE A 241 -1.23 -12.32 -13.21
C ILE A 241 -1.19 -11.50 -11.92
N ALA A 242 -1.89 -11.94 -10.86
CA ALA A 242 -1.99 -11.22 -9.59
C ALA A 242 -0.61 -10.88 -8.97
N ALA A 243 0.36 -11.78 -9.09
CA ALA A 243 1.74 -11.53 -8.62
C ALA A 243 2.40 -10.36 -9.39
N SER A 244 2.22 -10.28 -10.70
CA SER A 244 2.74 -9.17 -11.52
C SER A 244 2.01 -7.85 -11.26
N ILE A 245 0.71 -7.90 -10.95
CA ILE A 245 -0.07 -6.73 -10.50
C ILE A 245 0.46 -6.20 -9.18
N GLY A 246 0.72 -7.08 -8.21
CA GLY A 246 1.33 -6.71 -6.93
C GLY A 246 2.70 -6.05 -7.10
N ALA A 247 3.52 -6.57 -8.01
CA ALA A 247 4.81 -5.97 -8.37
C ALA A 247 4.66 -4.59 -9.04
N ALA A 248 3.72 -4.44 -9.98
CA ALA A 248 3.41 -3.17 -10.64
C ALA A 248 2.98 -2.08 -9.64
N ASN A 249 2.07 -2.44 -8.74
CA ASN A 249 1.61 -1.55 -7.67
C ASN A 249 2.77 -1.17 -6.73
N SER A 250 3.61 -2.14 -6.36
CA SER A 250 4.78 -1.89 -5.51
C SER A 250 5.80 -0.96 -6.17
N LEU A 251 6.06 -1.15 -7.47
CA LEU A 251 6.98 -0.33 -8.24
C LEU A 251 6.53 1.14 -8.26
N LEU A 252 5.29 1.42 -8.66
CA LEU A 252 4.78 2.79 -8.65
C LEU A 252 4.82 3.39 -7.25
N ARG A 253 4.43 2.61 -6.23
CA ARG A 253 4.42 3.08 -4.85
C ARG A 253 5.82 3.49 -4.38
N CYS A 254 6.85 2.72 -4.73
CA CYS A 254 8.24 3.07 -4.45
C CYS A 254 8.71 4.31 -5.21
N LEU A 255 8.31 4.48 -6.48
CA LEU A 255 8.64 5.68 -7.26
C LEU A 255 8.05 6.94 -6.63
N PHE A 256 6.80 6.88 -6.18
CA PHE A 256 6.14 7.99 -5.47
C PHE A 256 6.77 8.24 -4.09
N ALA A 257 7.04 7.18 -3.32
CA ALA A 257 7.72 7.29 -2.02
C ALA A 257 9.13 7.90 -2.13
N MET A 258 9.85 7.65 -3.23
CA MET A 258 11.15 8.25 -3.52
C MET A 258 11.02 9.72 -3.97
N SER A 259 10.06 10.00 -4.85
CA SER A 259 9.94 11.31 -5.48
C SER A 259 9.39 12.39 -4.55
N PHE A 260 8.42 12.03 -3.69
CA PHE A 260 7.70 13.02 -2.87
C PHE A 260 8.62 13.70 -1.84
N PRO A 261 9.41 12.97 -1.02
CA PRO A 261 10.38 13.57 -0.11
C PRO A 261 11.41 14.48 -0.80
N LEU A 262 11.79 14.19 -2.04
CA LEU A 262 12.72 15.03 -2.81
C LEU A 262 12.09 16.37 -3.21
N VAL A 263 10.77 16.38 -3.45
CA VAL A 263 10.01 17.57 -3.83
C VAL A 263 9.54 18.36 -2.61
N THR A 264 9.33 17.70 -1.45
CA THR A 264 8.81 18.33 -0.22
C THR A 264 9.57 19.61 0.17
N PRO A 265 10.90 19.64 0.35
CA PRO A 265 11.58 20.88 0.78
C PRO A 265 11.41 22.02 -0.22
N LYS A 266 11.42 21.73 -1.53
CA LYS A 266 11.24 22.74 -2.59
C LYS A 266 9.82 23.27 -2.64
N LEU A 267 8.84 22.39 -2.43
CA LEU A 267 7.43 22.75 -2.42
C LEU A 267 7.12 23.68 -1.23
N TYR A 268 7.60 23.34 -0.03
CA TYR A 268 7.36 24.11 1.20
C TYR A 268 8.22 25.38 1.30
N ALA A 269 9.34 25.46 0.57
CA ALA A 269 10.11 26.70 0.45
C ALA A 269 9.43 27.71 -0.48
N LYS A 270 8.71 27.24 -1.51
CA LYS A 270 8.04 28.10 -2.49
C LYS A 270 6.60 28.46 -2.09
N PHE A 271 5.90 27.53 -1.45
CA PHE A 271 4.53 27.69 -1.00
C PHE A 271 4.47 27.49 0.51
N GLU A 272 3.63 28.25 1.19
CA GLU A 272 3.31 27.98 2.59
C GLU A 272 2.65 26.59 2.74
N PRO A 273 2.85 25.90 3.88
CA PRO A 273 2.31 24.56 4.14
C PRO A 273 0.85 24.35 3.72
N GLU A 274 -0.04 25.29 4.02
CA GLU A 274 -1.47 25.26 3.71
C GLU A 274 -1.73 25.19 2.20
N TRP A 275 -0.98 25.96 1.40
CA TRP A 275 -1.14 25.99 -0.05
C TRP A 275 -0.51 24.77 -0.71
N ALA A 276 0.65 24.33 -0.21
CA ALA A 276 1.28 23.09 -0.66
C ALA A 276 0.33 21.89 -0.48
N GLU A 277 -0.28 21.76 0.70
CA GLU A 277 -1.23 20.68 1.01
C GLU A 277 -2.55 20.83 0.25
N THR A 278 -3.07 22.05 0.09
CA THR A 278 -4.30 22.32 -0.69
C THR A 278 -4.14 21.92 -2.16
N ILE A 279 -2.97 22.16 -2.77
CA ILE A 279 -2.68 21.72 -4.15
C ILE A 279 -2.70 20.20 -4.23
N LEU A 280 -2.05 19.51 -3.29
CA LEU A 280 -2.01 18.05 -3.27
C LEU A 280 -3.40 17.44 -3.01
N ALA A 281 -4.19 18.05 -2.13
CA ALA A 281 -5.59 17.68 -1.86
C ALA A 281 -6.48 17.90 -3.09
N SER A 282 -6.23 18.97 -3.85
CA SER A 282 -6.94 19.22 -5.10
C SER A 282 -6.64 18.17 -6.17
N ILE A 283 -5.40 17.67 -6.23
CA ILE A 283 -5.03 16.56 -7.12
C ILE A 283 -5.75 15.27 -6.68
N THR A 284 -5.90 15.00 -5.38
CA THR A 284 -6.64 13.81 -4.92
C THR A 284 -8.13 13.84 -5.29
N LEU A 285 -8.73 15.01 -5.48
CA LEU A 285 -10.11 15.14 -6.00
C LEU A 285 -10.26 14.50 -7.40
N LEU A 286 -9.23 14.59 -8.25
CA LEU A 286 -9.24 14.00 -9.60
C LEU A 286 -9.35 12.47 -9.57
N PHE A 287 -8.97 11.84 -8.44
CA PHE A 287 -9.05 10.40 -8.26
C PHE A 287 -10.39 9.93 -7.67
N ILE A 288 -11.26 10.83 -7.19
CA ILE A 288 -12.58 10.47 -6.66
C ILE A 288 -13.39 9.60 -7.62
N PRO A 289 -13.47 9.90 -8.94
CA PRO A 289 -14.31 9.12 -9.84
C PRO A 289 -13.82 7.69 -10.07
N VAL A 290 -12.55 7.37 -9.82
CA VAL A 290 -11.91 6.09 -10.16
C VAL A 290 -12.66 4.88 -9.58
N PRO A 291 -12.90 4.75 -8.26
CA PRO A 291 -13.63 3.60 -7.71
C PRO A 291 -15.09 3.53 -8.18
N PHE A 292 -15.75 4.68 -8.42
CA PHE A 292 -17.13 4.71 -8.93
C PHE A 292 -17.21 4.23 -10.38
N LEU A 293 -16.26 4.65 -11.21
CA LEU A 293 -16.14 4.20 -12.60
C LEU A 293 -15.86 2.70 -12.65
N PHE A 294 -15.01 2.17 -11.77
CA PHE A 294 -14.75 0.73 -11.71
C PHE A 294 -15.93 -0.08 -11.18
N TRP A 295 -16.72 0.47 -10.27
CA TRP A 295 -17.97 -0.16 -9.84
C TRP A 295 -18.98 -0.29 -10.99
N ARG A 296 -19.12 0.76 -11.82
CA ARG A 296 -20.11 0.79 -12.91
C ARG A 296 -19.63 0.10 -14.20
N TYR A 297 -18.39 0.33 -14.59
CA TYR A 297 -17.82 -0.10 -15.88
C TYR A 297 -16.79 -1.23 -15.75
N GLY A 298 -16.54 -1.77 -14.55
CA GLY A 298 -15.60 -2.84 -14.29
C GLY A 298 -15.72 -4.04 -15.25
N PRO A 299 -16.92 -4.62 -15.46
CA PRO A 299 -17.10 -5.73 -16.40
C PRO A 299 -16.75 -5.36 -17.84
N TRP A 300 -17.10 -4.15 -18.28
CA TRP A 300 -16.80 -3.65 -19.62
C TRP A 300 -15.30 -3.42 -19.82
N LEU A 301 -14.62 -2.79 -18.85
CA LEU A 301 -13.17 -2.59 -18.86
C LEU A 301 -12.44 -3.95 -18.92
N ARG A 302 -12.88 -4.94 -18.13
CA ARG A 302 -12.32 -6.30 -18.15
C ARG A 302 -12.55 -7.03 -19.45
N SER A 303 -13.70 -6.81 -20.12
CA SER A 303 -13.98 -7.45 -21.42
C SER A 303 -13.07 -6.96 -22.55
N LYS A 304 -12.52 -5.74 -22.43
CA LYS A 304 -11.61 -5.14 -23.41
C LYS A 304 -10.12 -5.38 -23.13
N SER A 305 -9.79 -6.02 -22.01
CA SER A 305 -8.41 -6.30 -21.62
C SER A 305 -7.76 -7.30 -22.57
N LYS A 306 -6.60 -6.92 -23.14
CA LYS A 306 -5.79 -7.77 -24.02
C LYS A 306 -5.10 -8.91 -23.26
N PHE A 307 -4.96 -8.78 -21.95
CA PHE A 307 -4.33 -9.79 -21.10
C PHE A 307 -5.27 -10.93 -20.69
N ARG A 308 -6.59 -10.77 -20.87
CA ARG A 308 -7.56 -11.87 -20.74
C ARG A 308 -7.48 -12.87 -21.90
N SER A 309 -7.25 -12.40 -23.13
CA SER A 309 -7.28 -13.23 -24.35
C SER A 309 -5.95 -13.90 -24.70
N ARG A 310 -4.85 -13.55 -24.03
CA ARG A 310 -3.51 -14.11 -24.34
C ARG A 310 -3.20 -15.41 -23.60
N PHE A 311 -4.09 -15.84 -22.71
CA PHE A 311 -3.92 -17.00 -21.82
C PHE A 311 -5.20 -17.86 -21.68
N LEU A 312 -6.24 -17.58 -22.47
CA LEU A 312 -7.27 -18.55 -22.85
C LEU A 312 -6.82 -19.18 -24.18
#